data_AF-A0A8J5GE58-F1
#
_entry.id   AF-A0A8J5GE58-F1
#
_cell.length_a   1.000
_cell.length_b   1.000
_cell.length_c   1.000
_cell.angle_alpha   90.00
_cell.angle_beta   90.00
_cell.angle_gamma   90.00
#
_symmetry.space_group_name_H-M   'P 1'
#
loop_
_entity.id
_entity.type
_entity.pdbx_description
1 polymer ?
#
loop_
_entity_poly.entity_id
_entity_poly.type
_entity_poly.pdbx_seq_one_letter_code
_entity_poly.pdbx_strand_id
1 'polypeptide(L)'
;MMAWRFVLSSSLRPPFLYSRPLQSSVSTPAAKERGLPFPNRHMTYGRSHHLRSGALLACQARQQRGTPQEEQRGTEDGRSLRQLQQAALWTAEAAYILWLFLLPYAPGDPVWAIKSTTVDELLGLSLNFFFILPLMNAGIFNPLLIIVGLHVLEPPVLHPVAEGLFNFIIGWTLLFAPLLYTDCHRDRYKGSLDVLWGFQMFLTNTFLIPYMAIRLNDKDVKPSNSKLSELGLLMTKGSSTVGIIGGIVCLVSVLWAFWGRPDIDFGGIADRWHFFVEYIGEERLAYAFLWDICLYSIFQPWLIGENLQNVKKSNLSTIRKLRFIPVVGLVAYTLCLEEERNVSQT
;
A
#
# COMPACT_ATOMS: atom_id res chain seq x y z
N MET A 1 38.04 -7.75 8.21
CA MET A 1 39.08 -8.49 7.46
C MET A 1 38.50 -9.89 7.21
N MET A 2 38.38 -10.27 5.92
CA MET A 2 37.94 -11.55 5.34
C MET A 2 36.48 -12.04 5.57
N ALA A 3 35.77 -12.62 4.60
CA ALA A 3 35.90 -12.66 3.13
C ALA A 3 34.63 -13.34 2.56
N TRP A 4 33.94 -12.67 1.65
CA TRP A 4 33.02 -13.28 0.68
C TRP A 4 33.84 -13.92 -0.45
N ARG A 5 33.53 -15.16 -0.89
CA ARG A 5 33.85 -15.63 -2.25
C ARG A 5 32.84 -16.65 -2.80
N PHE A 6 32.38 -16.33 -4.00
CA PHE A 6 31.66 -17.13 -5.00
C PHE A 6 32.37 -18.43 -5.40
N VAL A 7 31.59 -19.44 -5.81
CA VAL A 7 31.94 -20.33 -6.95
C VAL A 7 30.69 -20.60 -7.80
N LEU A 8 30.71 -20.02 -9.01
CA LEU A 8 30.02 -20.50 -10.20
C LEU A 8 30.97 -21.48 -10.90
N SER A 9 30.50 -22.66 -11.31
CA SER A 9 30.98 -23.28 -12.54
C SER A 9 29.95 -24.25 -13.10
N SER A 10 29.93 -24.27 -14.42
CA SER A 10 28.88 -24.70 -15.32
C SER A 10 29.35 -25.85 -16.19
N SER A 11 28.34 -26.58 -16.71
CA SER A 11 28.33 -27.27 -18.01
C SER A 11 28.85 -28.72 -18.04
N LEU A 12 27.95 -29.62 -18.45
CA LEU A 12 28.12 -30.48 -19.63
C LEU A 12 26.76 -31.13 -20.02
N ARG A 13 26.30 -30.80 -21.23
CA ARG A 13 25.24 -31.48 -22.04
C ARG A 13 25.90 -32.58 -22.92
N PRO A 14 25.20 -33.19 -23.91
CA PRO A 14 23.99 -34.05 -23.94
C PRO A 14 24.35 -35.43 -24.59
N PRO A 15 23.40 -36.26 -25.13
CA PRO A 15 22.94 -36.07 -26.52
C PRO A 15 21.49 -36.49 -26.85
N PHE A 16 21.10 -36.14 -28.08
CA PHE A 16 19.89 -36.41 -28.86
C PHE A 16 19.49 -37.88 -29.00
N LEU A 17 18.19 -38.16 -29.25
CA LEU A 17 17.71 -38.93 -30.42
C LEU A 17 16.18 -38.82 -30.61
N TYR A 18 15.80 -38.90 -31.89
CA TYR A 18 14.50 -38.65 -32.52
C TYR A 18 13.73 -39.97 -32.70
N SER A 19 12.39 -40.00 -32.57
CA SER A 19 11.53 -40.98 -33.23
C SER A 19 10.05 -40.54 -33.27
N ARG A 20 9.36 -41.02 -34.31
CA ARG A 20 8.22 -40.46 -35.04
C ARG A 20 6.88 -41.18 -34.66
N PRO A 21 5.74 -40.97 -35.36
CA PRO A 21 4.38 -40.92 -34.81
C PRO A 21 3.56 -42.22 -34.96
N LEU A 22 2.36 -42.25 -34.35
CA LEU A 22 1.31 -43.21 -34.69
C LEU A 22 0.35 -42.65 -35.77
N GLN A 23 0.17 -43.46 -36.81
CA GLN A 23 -0.79 -43.36 -37.90
C GLN A 23 -2.08 -44.10 -37.51
N SER A 24 -3.25 -43.58 -37.90
CA SER A 24 -4.36 -44.45 -38.31
C SER A 24 -5.19 -43.77 -39.41
N SER A 25 -5.23 -44.49 -40.52
CA SER A 25 -5.95 -44.34 -41.79
C SER A 25 -7.45 -44.02 -41.70
N VAL A 26 -8.02 -43.42 -42.76
CA VAL A 26 -8.93 -44.09 -43.72
C VAL A 26 -9.53 -43.09 -44.75
N SER A 27 -9.29 -43.42 -46.04
CA SER A 27 -10.04 -43.18 -47.30
C SER A 27 -10.50 -41.80 -47.80
N THR A 28 -9.94 -41.41 -48.95
CA THR A 28 -10.55 -40.66 -50.09
C THR A 28 -11.45 -41.57 -50.96
N PRO A 29 -12.43 -41.04 -51.74
CA PRO A 29 -12.21 -40.62 -53.16
C PRO A 29 -13.11 -39.41 -53.56
N ALA A 30 -13.17 -38.82 -54.76
CA ALA A 30 -12.30 -38.52 -55.91
C ALA A 30 -13.20 -37.76 -56.93
N ALA A 31 -12.60 -36.92 -57.80
CA ALA A 31 -13.14 -36.39 -59.06
C ALA A 31 -14.20 -35.24 -58.96
N LYS A 32 -14.36 -34.26 -59.88
CA LYS A 32 -13.89 -34.06 -61.27
C LYS A 32 -14.14 -32.59 -61.71
N GLU A 33 -13.18 -32.01 -62.44
CA GLU A 33 -13.23 -31.03 -63.56
C GLU A 33 -13.83 -29.58 -63.54
N ARG A 34 -12.92 -28.66 -63.95
CA ARG A 34 -12.99 -27.57 -64.98
C ARG A 34 -13.89 -26.33 -64.81
N GLY A 35 -13.24 -25.15 -64.91
CA GLY A 35 -13.81 -23.91 -65.50
C GLY A 35 -13.38 -22.59 -64.82
N LEU A 36 -12.48 -21.81 -65.45
CA LEU A 36 -12.17 -20.38 -65.16
C LEU A 36 -13.30 -19.44 -65.70
N PRO A 37 -13.35 -18.10 -65.46
CA PRO A 37 -12.50 -17.18 -64.67
C PRO A 37 -13.22 -16.15 -63.73
N PHE A 38 -12.42 -15.47 -62.86
CA PHE A 38 -12.50 -14.18 -62.11
C PHE A 38 -13.64 -13.12 -62.34
N PRO A 39 -13.78 -12.02 -61.51
CA PRO A 39 -13.30 -11.72 -60.13
C PRO A 39 -14.31 -10.98 -59.18
N ASN A 40 -13.87 -10.79 -57.93
CA ASN A 40 -14.12 -9.63 -57.01
C ASN A 40 -15.48 -9.49 -56.26
N ARG A 41 -15.48 -9.72 -54.94
CA ARG A 41 -15.70 -8.67 -53.90
C ARG A 41 -15.53 -9.19 -52.47
N HIS A 42 -15.05 -8.28 -51.64
CA HIS A 42 -14.64 -8.39 -50.25
C HIS A 42 -15.64 -9.10 -49.32
N MET A 43 -15.11 -10.04 -48.53
CA MET A 43 -15.77 -10.71 -47.42
C MET A 43 -15.35 -10.02 -46.12
N THR A 44 -16.27 -9.31 -45.47
CA THR A 44 -16.09 -8.76 -44.11
C THR A 44 -16.23 -9.88 -43.09
N TYR A 45 -15.13 -10.17 -42.39
CA TYR A 45 -15.08 -11.15 -41.31
C TYR A 45 -15.67 -10.54 -40.03
N GLY A 46 -16.80 -11.08 -39.55
CA GLY A 46 -17.35 -10.77 -38.24
C GLY A 46 -16.43 -11.34 -37.15
N ARG A 47 -15.80 -10.47 -36.36
CA ARG A 47 -14.97 -10.88 -35.22
C ARG A 47 -15.71 -10.60 -33.92
N SER A 48 -16.20 -11.69 -33.33
CA SER A 48 -16.63 -11.76 -31.95
C SER A 48 -15.50 -11.27 -31.03
N HIS A 49 -15.78 -10.26 -30.22
CA HIS A 49 -14.88 -9.80 -29.15
C HIS A 49 -15.60 -9.98 -27.81
N HIS A 50 -15.30 -11.10 -27.16
CA HIS A 50 -15.26 -11.19 -25.70
C HIS A 50 -14.19 -10.20 -25.21
N LEU A 51 -14.60 -9.04 -24.69
CA LEU A 51 -13.73 -8.13 -23.94
C LEU A 51 -14.25 -8.05 -22.51
N ARG A 52 -13.63 -8.86 -21.65
CA ARG A 52 -13.71 -8.78 -20.19
C ARG A 52 -13.25 -7.38 -19.77
N SER A 53 -14.16 -6.66 -19.12
CA SER A 53 -13.95 -5.34 -18.53
C SER A 53 -12.74 -5.34 -17.58
N GLY A 54 -11.68 -4.64 -17.96
CA GLY A 54 -10.56 -4.30 -17.09
C GLY A 54 -10.72 -2.86 -16.62
N ALA A 55 -10.93 -2.69 -15.31
CA ALA A 55 -11.09 -1.39 -14.66
C ALA A 55 -9.87 -0.49 -14.91
N LEU A 56 -10.11 0.64 -15.55
CA LEU A 56 -9.12 1.68 -15.85
C LEU A 56 -9.60 2.97 -15.20
N LEU A 57 -9.12 3.25 -13.98
CA LEU A 57 -9.12 4.58 -13.38
C LEU A 57 -8.11 5.43 -14.15
N ALA A 58 -8.50 5.85 -15.36
CA ALA A 58 -7.70 6.72 -16.20
C ALA A 58 -7.78 8.16 -15.66
N CYS A 59 -6.73 8.58 -14.95
CA CYS A 59 -6.56 9.98 -14.57
C CYS A 59 -6.51 10.89 -15.80
N GLN A 60 -7.55 11.70 -16.00
CA GLN A 60 -7.59 12.71 -17.06
C GLN A 60 -6.82 13.96 -16.61
N ALA A 61 -5.53 14.02 -16.95
CA ALA A 61 -4.76 15.26 -16.81
C ALA A 61 -5.30 16.33 -17.77
N ARG A 62 -5.77 17.45 -17.21
CA ARG A 62 -6.27 18.62 -17.94
C ARG A 62 -5.08 19.36 -18.57
N GLN A 63 -4.84 19.15 -19.87
CA GLN A 63 -3.80 19.87 -20.61
C GLN A 63 -4.30 21.30 -20.90
N GLN A 64 -3.83 22.28 -20.12
CA GLN A 64 -4.00 23.70 -20.44
C GLN A 64 -3.01 24.05 -21.56
N ARG A 65 -3.52 24.61 -22.67
CA ARG A 65 -2.71 25.17 -23.76
C ARG A 65 -2.10 26.49 -23.30
N GLY A 66 -0.81 26.50 -22.98
CA GLY A 66 0.02 27.70 -22.90
C GLY A 66 0.75 27.96 -24.21
N THR A 67 1.45 29.10 -24.32
CA THR A 67 2.34 29.35 -25.45
C THR A 67 3.58 28.45 -25.36
N PRO A 68 4.20 28.01 -26.49
CA PRO A 68 5.28 27.02 -26.47
C PRO A 68 6.48 27.41 -25.61
N GLN A 69 6.75 28.72 -25.49
CA GLN A 69 7.89 29.25 -24.75
C GLN A 69 7.62 29.34 -23.23
N GLU A 70 6.38 29.62 -22.81
CA GLU A 70 5.97 29.56 -21.40
C GLU A 70 5.77 28.12 -20.93
N GLU A 71 5.28 27.24 -21.80
CA GLU A 71 5.20 25.80 -21.52
C GLU A 71 6.61 25.17 -21.38
N GLN A 72 7.57 25.55 -22.21
CA GLN A 72 8.96 25.06 -22.10
C GLN A 72 9.63 25.53 -20.80
N ARG A 73 9.55 26.83 -20.48
CA ARG A 73 10.16 27.38 -19.26
C ARG A 73 9.50 26.84 -17.98
N GLY A 74 8.16 26.75 -17.96
CA GLY A 74 7.43 26.15 -16.83
C GLY A 74 7.67 24.64 -16.69
N THR A 75 7.93 23.93 -17.79
CA THR A 75 8.27 22.49 -17.75
C THR A 75 9.67 22.26 -17.20
N GLU A 76 10.64 23.10 -17.54
CA GLU A 76 12.01 23.06 -17.01
C GLU A 76 12.07 23.42 -15.52
N ASP A 77 11.40 24.50 -15.11
CA ASP A 77 11.28 24.89 -13.70
C ASP A 77 10.54 23.81 -12.88
N GLY A 78 9.48 23.24 -13.43
CA GLY A 78 8.77 22.13 -12.82
C GLY A 78 9.59 20.84 -12.73
N ARG A 79 10.53 20.60 -13.66
CA ARG A 79 11.43 19.43 -13.61
C ARG A 79 12.52 19.62 -12.56
N SER A 80 13.14 20.80 -12.50
CA SER A 80 14.18 21.11 -11.51
C SER A 80 13.63 21.06 -10.07
N LEU A 81 12.43 21.58 -9.83
CA LEU A 81 11.76 21.49 -8.53
C LEU A 81 11.48 20.04 -8.14
N ARG A 82 11.00 19.20 -9.07
CA ARG A 82 10.76 17.77 -8.81
C ARG A 82 12.04 17.02 -8.48
N GLN A 83 13.14 17.30 -9.18
CA GLN A 83 14.45 16.72 -8.90
C GLN A 83 14.96 17.15 -7.53
N LEU A 84 14.77 18.42 -7.15
CA LEU A 84 15.12 18.92 -5.83
C LEU A 84 14.30 18.23 -4.72
N GLN A 85 12.99 18.11 -4.90
CA GLN A 85 12.11 17.40 -3.97
C GLN A 85 12.51 15.93 -3.83
N GLN A 86 12.82 15.28 -4.96
CA GLN A 86 13.27 13.90 -4.98
C GLN A 86 14.61 13.73 -4.23
N ALA A 87 15.59 14.61 -4.49
CA ALA A 87 16.86 14.60 -3.78
C ALA A 87 16.68 14.85 -2.27
N ALA A 88 15.79 15.77 -1.89
CA ALA A 88 15.46 16.03 -0.50
C ALA A 88 14.82 14.80 0.18
N LEU A 89 13.91 14.09 -0.50
CA LEU A 89 13.29 12.87 0.03
C LEU A 89 14.29 11.73 0.21
N TRP A 90 15.16 11.47 -0.78
CA TRP A 90 16.22 10.46 -0.65
C TRP A 90 17.22 10.83 0.44
N THR A 91 17.56 12.11 0.57
CA THR A 91 18.43 12.58 1.66
C THR A 91 17.76 12.40 3.01
N ALA A 92 16.46 12.71 3.11
CA ALA A 92 15.69 12.52 4.33
C ALA A 92 15.57 11.03 4.69
N GLU A 93 15.38 10.14 3.71
CA GLU A 93 15.37 8.68 3.94
C GLU A 93 16.72 8.17 4.42
N ALA A 94 17.82 8.58 3.76
CA ALA A 94 19.17 8.19 4.18
C ALA A 94 19.48 8.70 5.60
N ALA A 95 19.12 9.96 5.89
CA ALA A 95 19.25 10.53 7.23
C ALA A 95 18.38 9.79 8.25
N TYR A 96 17.14 9.45 7.89
CA TYR A 96 16.21 8.69 8.73
C TYR A 96 16.79 7.31 9.06
N ILE A 97 17.20 6.54 8.06
CA ILE A 97 17.77 5.20 8.26
C ILE A 97 19.05 5.28 9.11
N LEU A 98 19.93 6.24 8.82
CA LEU A 98 21.16 6.44 9.57
C LEU A 98 20.88 6.81 11.03
N TRP A 99 20.00 7.78 11.26
CA TRP A 99 19.63 8.26 12.60
C TRP A 99 18.92 7.19 13.42
N LEU A 100 17.89 6.56 12.84
CA LEU A 100 16.95 5.72 13.57
C LEU A 100 17.35 4.26 13.63
N PHE A 101 18.15 3.72 12.71
CA PHE A 101 18.54 2.31 12.76
C PHE A 101 20.01 2.09 13.12
N LEU A 102 20.91 2.97 12.69
CA LEU A 102 22.35 2.75 12.81
C LEU A 102 22.98 3.51 13.99
N LEU A 103 22.56 4.76 14.21
CA LEU A 103 23.15 5.62 15.23
C LEU A 103 22.56 5.37 16.64
N PRO A 104 23.41 5.42 17.69
CA PRO A 104 22.99 5.28 19.08
C PRO A 104 22.41 6.57 19.68
N TYR A 105 22.20 7.62 18.88
CA TYR A 105 21.72 8.92 19.35
C TYR A 105 20.20 9.01 19.48
N ALA A 106 19.47 8.20 18.72
CA ALA A 106 18.02 8.09 18.90
C ALA A 106 17.70 7.30 20.18
N PRO A 107 16.60 7.63 20.88
CA PRO A 107 16.06 6.83 21.98
C PRO A 107 16.07 5.31 21.72
N GLY A 108 16.42 4.55 22.75
CA GLY A 108 16.51 3.09 22.72
C GLY A 108 17.73 2.50 22.01
N ASP A 109 17.83 1.18 21.99
CA ASP A 109 19.00 0.48 21.42
C ASP A 109 18.94 0.40 19.89
N PRO A 110 20.05 0.63 19.17
CA PRO A 110 20.08 0.53 17.71
C PRO A 110 19.83 -0.91 17.25
N VAL A 111 19.52 -1.09 15.96
CA VAL A 111 19.11 -2.41 15.40
C VAL A 111 20.15 -3.50 15.65
N TRP A 112 21.44 -3.14 15.64
CA TRP A 112 22.54 -4.09 15.85
C TRP A 112 22.76 -4.46 17.32
N ALA A 113 22.13 -3.76 18.27
CA ALA A 113 22.22 -4.01 19.71
C ALA A 113 20.84 -4.22 20.36
N ILE A 114 19.84 -4.66 19.57
CA ILE A 114 18.47 -4.80 20.04
C ILE A 114 18.37 -5.78 21.22
N LYS A 115 17.71 -5.37 22.30
CA LYS A 115 17.41 -6.22 23.45
C LYS A 115 16.29 -7.21 23.09
N SER A 116 16.32 -8.38 23.71
CA SER A 116 15.25 -9.38 23.56
C SER A 116 13.90 -8.84 24.06
N THR A 117 13.90 -8.00 25.10
CA THR A 117 12.67 -7.39 25.66
C THR A 117 11.93 -6.53 24.63
N THR A 118 12.63 -5.71 23.85
CA THR A 118 12.02 -4.91 22.77
C THR A 118 11.42 -5.79 21.67
N VAL A 119 12.04 -6.95 21.39
CA VAL A 119 11.50 -7.93 20.43
C VAL A 119 10.25 -8.60 20.99
N ASP A 120 10.26 -8.98 22.27
CA ASP A 120 9.10 -9.58 22.94
C ASP A 120 7.92 -8.61 23.01
N GLU A 121 8.18 -7.33 23.28
CA GLU A 121 7.16 -6.27 23.21
C GLU A 121 6.61 -6.10 21.79
N LEU A 122 7.47 -6.05 20.78
CA LEU A 122 7.05 -5.94 19.37
C LEU A 122 6.20 -7.14 18.97
N LEU A 123 6.59 -8.35 19.35
CA LEU A 123 5.82 -9.57 19.12
C LEU A 123 4.50 -9.52 19.88
N GLY A 124 4.49 -9.04 21.13
CA GLY A 124 3.28 -8.87 21.91
C GLY A 124 2.29 -7.87 21.30
N LEU A 125 2.81 -6.74 20.82
CA LEU A 125 2.04 -5.73 20.08
C LEU A 125 1.48 -6.31 18.79
N SER A 126 2.30 -7.08 18.06
CA SER A 126 1.92 -7.76 16.82
C SER A 126 0.90 -8.88 17.04
N LEU A 127 0.89 -9.54 18.20
CA LEU A 127 -0.15 -10.49 18.57
C LEU A 127 -1.47 -9.76 18.87
N ASN A 128 -1.39 -8.60 19.51
CA ASN A 128 -2.54 -7.72 19.79
C ASN A 128 -2.94 -6.83 18.58
N PHE A 129 -2.61 -7.27 17.37
CA PHE A 129 -2.93 -6.56 16.12
C PHE A 129 -4.44 -6.34 15.95
N PHE A 130 -4.80 -5.10 15.62
CA PHE A 130 -6.18 -4.57 15.57
C PHE A 130 -7.04 -4.87 16.80
N PHE A 131 -6.41 -5.06 17.96
CA PHE A 131 -7.06 -5.47 19.20
C PHE A 131 -7.88 -6.76 19.07
N ILE A 132 -7.58 -7.62 18.10
CA ILE A 132 -8.33 -8.85 17.86
C ILE A 132 -8.30 -9.73 19.12
N LEU A 133 -7.10 -10.05 19.63
CA LEU A 133 -6.96 -10.86 20.84
C LEU A 133 -7.49 -10.18 22.11
N PRO A 134 -7.15 -8.90 22.41
CA PRO A 134 -7.72 -8.21 23.57
C PRO A 134 -9.25 -8.14 23.57
N LEU A 135 -9.89 -7.82 22.43
CA LEU A 135 -11.36 -7.70 22.34
C LEU A 135 -12.07 -9.06 22.33
N MET A 136 -11.45 -10.09 21.77
CA MET A 136 -11.96 -11.47 21.84
C MET A 136 -12.01 -11.96 23.30
N ASN A 137 -11.01 -11.59 24.10
CA ASN A 137 -10.93 -12.00 25.51
C ASN A 137 -11.72 -11.09 26.46
N ALA A 138 -11.83 -9.78 26.20
CA ALA A 138 -12.48 -8.79 27.06
C ALA A 138 -14.04 -8.80 27.02
N GLY A 139 -14.69 -9.91 26.66
CA GLY A 139 -16.14 -10.06 26.86
C GLY A 139 -17.06 -9.61 25.71
N ILE A 140 -16.59 -8.80 24.75
CA ILE A 140 -17.47 -8.22 23.69
C ILE A 140 -17.91 -9.28 22.66
N PHE A 141 -17.05 -10.22 22.28
CA PHE A 141 -17.38 -11.36 21.40
C PHE A 141 -17.60 -12.68 22.17
N ASN A 142 -17.47 -12.62 23.48
CA ASN A 142 -17.42 -13.79 24.38
C ASN A 142 -18.68 -14.69 24.33
N PRO A 143 -19.93 -14.21 24.17
CA PRO A 143 -21.06 -15.14 24.08
C PRO A 143 -21.10 -15.94 22.77
N LEU A 144 -20.48 -15.46 21.68
CA LEU A 144 -20.47 -16.18 20.39
C LEU A 144 -19.30 -17.17 20.29
N LEU A 145 -18.17 -16.87 20.94
CA LEU A 145 -16.93 -17.63 20.79
C LEU A 145 -16.86 -18.86 21.70
N ILE A 146 -17.53 -18.84 22.85
CA ILE A 146 -17.71 -20.03 23.71
C ILE A 146 -18.41 -21.17 22.93
N ILE A 147 -19.26 -20.85 21.95
CA ILE A 147 -19.96 -21.84 21.11
C ILE A 147 -19.00 -22.61 20.18
N VAL A 148 -17.84 -22.02 19.84
CA VAL A 148 -16.90 -22.57 18.84
C VAL A 148 -15.71 -23.30 19.49
N GLY A 149 -15.60 -23.31 20.83
CA GLY A 149 -14.61 -24.14 21.54
C GLY A 149 -13.13 -23.76 21.32
N LEU A 150 -12.85 -22.59 20.75
CA LEU A 150 -11.50 -22.06 20.62
C LEU A 150 -11.04 -21.54 21.98
N HIS A 151 -10.13 -22.27 22.63
CA HIS A 151 -9.36 -21.72 23.75
C HIS A 151 -8.46 -20.61 23.18
N VAL A 152 -8.88 -19.36 23.36
CA VAL A 152 -8.18 -18.19 22.85
C VAL A 152 -6.82 -18.09 23.55
N LEU A 153 -5.76 -17.86 22.76
CA LEU A 153 -4.41 -17.62 23.27
C LEU A 153 -4.45 -16.53 24.35
N GLU A 154 -3.71 -16.72 25.44
CA GLU A 154 -3.62 -15.69 26.48
C GLU A 154 -2.97 -14.44 25.87
N PRO A 155 -3.64 -13.28 25.89
CA PRO A 155 -3.16 -12.11 25.18
C PRO A 155 -1.98 -11.55 25.98
N PRO A 156 -0.85 -11.24 25.34
CA PRO A 156 0.25 -10.58 26.03
C PRO A 156 -0.27 -9.28 26.67
N VAL A 157 0.00 -9.11 27.97
CA VAL A 157 -0.45 -7.95 28.74
C VAL A 157 0.56 -6.84 28.51
N LEU A 158 0.18 -5.86 27.71
CA LEU A 158 0.99 -4.68 27.43
C LEU A 158 0.29 -3.43 27.93
N HIS A 159 1.05 -2.36 28.11
CA HIS A 159 0.50 -1.08 28.55
C HIS A 159 -0.51 -0.54 27.50
N PRO A 160 -1.73 -0.13 27.88
CA PRO A 160 -2.78 0.26 26.94
C PRO A 160 -2.36 1.37 25.97
N VAL A 161 -1.48 2.28 26.39
CA VAL A 161 -0.93 3.34 25.55
C VAL A 161 -0.05 2.80 24.43
N ALA A 162 0.79 1.79 24.70
CA ALA A 162 1.65 1.18 23.69
C ALA A 162 0.81 0.41 22.66
N GLU A 163 -0.19 -0.36 23.12
CA GLU A 163 -1.14 -1.05 22.26
C GLU A 163 -1.97 -0.08 21.42
N GLY A 164 -2.43 1.02 22.04
CA GLY A 164 -3.11 2.13 21.38
C GLY A 164 -2.27 2.75 20.28
N LEU A 165 -1.04 3.16 20.60
CA LEU A 165 -0.13 3.79 19.66
C LEU A 165 0.15 2.88 18.45
N PHE A 166 0.53 1.63 18.70
CA PHE A 166 0.81 0.66 17.63
C PHE A 166 -0.39 0.49 16.69
N ASN A 167 -1.55 0.15 17.23
CA ASN A 167 -2.74 -0.09 16.43
C ASN A 167 -3.24 1.17 15.73
N PHE A 168 -3.01 2.36 16.31
CA PHE A 168 -3.30 3.64 15.65
C PHE A 168 -2.47 3.82 14.38
N ILE A 169 -1.14 3.58 14.46
CA ILE A 169 -0.26 3.68 13.29
C ILE A 169 -0.66 2.66 12.23
N ILE A 170 -0.82 1.39 12.61
CA ILE A 170 -1.23 0.33 11.68
C ILE A 170 -2.59 0.64 11.04
N GLY A 171 -3.56 1.12 11.81
CA GLY A 171 -4.87 1.54 11.30
C GLY A 171 -4.74 2.66 10.27
N TRP A 172 -3.87 3.63 10.53
CA TRP A 172 -3.56 4.70 9.58
C TRP A 172 -2.86 4.17 8.33
N THR A 173 -1.91 3.25 8.47
CA THR A 173 -1.23 2.59 7.35
C THR A 173 -2.19 1.81 6.47
N LEU A 174 -3.18 1.13 7.06
CA LEU A 174 -4.25 0.46 6.31
C LEU A 174 -5.02 1.46 5.43
N LEU A 175 -5.31 2.65 5.95
CA LEU A 175 -6.00 3.72 5.20
C LEU A 175 -5.16 4.27 4.03
N PHE A 176 -3.83 4.15 4.07
CA PHE A 176 -2.97 4.50 2.94
C PHE A 176 -3.09 3.51 1.78
N ALA A 177 -3.54 2.26 1.99
CA ALA A 177 -3.64 1.27 0.92
C ALA A 177 -4.50 1.75 -0.27
N PRO A 178 -5.79 2.10 -0.11
CA PRO A 178 -6.61 2.59 -1.21
C PRO A 178 -6.05 3.88 -1.83
N LEU A 179 -5.36 4.73 -1.07
CA LEU A 179 -4.72 5.93 -1.59
C LEU A 179 -3.51 5.61 -2.49
N LEU A 180 -2.64 4.69 -2.09
CA LEU A 180 -1.49 4.24 -2.88
C LEU A 180 -1.95 3.55 -4.18
N TYR A 181 -2.99 2.72 -4.09
CA TYR A 181 -3.53 2.05 -5.28
C TYR A 181 -4.27 3.00 -6.23
N THR A 182 -4.83 4.10 -5.74
CA THR A 182 -5.47 5.11 -6.60
C THR A 182 -4.51 6.22 -7.04
N ASP A 183 -3.25 6.20 -6.64
CA ASP A 183 -2.30 7.26 -7.00
C ASP A 183 -2.08 7.35 -8.52
N CYS A 184 -2.27 8.54 -9.07
CA CYS A 184 -2.07 8.85 -10.49
C CYS A 184 -0.61 8.71 -10.95
N HIS A 185 0.32 8.71 -10.00
CA HIS A 185 1.75 8.53 -10.23
C HIS A 185 2.26 7.13 -9.90
N ARG A 186 1.36 6.20 -9.52
CA ARG A 186 1.71 4.83 -9.13
C ARG A 186 2.51 4.08 -10.20
N ASP A 187 2.25 4.36 -11.47
CA ASP A 187 2.86 3.66 -12.61
C ASP A 187 4.36 3.91 -12.75
N ARG A 188 4.89 4.93 -12.06
CA ARG A 188 6.32 5.22 -11.99
C ARG A 188 7.05 4.28 -11.03
N TYR A 189 6.32 3.61 -10.14
CA TYR A 189 6.85 2.59 -9.25
C TYR A 189 6.91 1.24 -9.98
N LYS A 190 8.12 0.74 -10.22
CA LYS A 190 8.37 -0.49 -11.01
C LYS A 190 8.22 -1.78 -10.18
N GLY A 191 8.12 -1.67 -8.86
CA GLY A 191 7.92 -2.80 -7.97
C GLY A 191 6.44 -3.17 -7.83
N SER A 192 6.18 -4.23 -7.05
CA SER A 192 4.81 -4.56 -6.65
C SER A 192 4.35 -3.62 -5.54
N LEU A 193 3.27 -2.87 -5.79
CA LEU A 193 2.63 -2.04 -4.77
C LEU A 193 2.13 -2.87 -3.58
N ASP A 194 1.73 -4.13 -3.82
CA ASP A 194 1.28 -5.04 -2.77
C ASP A 194 2.42 -5.38 -1.82
N VAL A 195 3.63 -5.57 -2.36
CA VAL A 195 4.83 -5.83 -1.58
C VAL A 195 5.24 -4.58 -0.82
N LEU A 196 5.20 -3.41 -1.47
CA LEU A 196 5.47 -2.14 -0.81
C LEU A 196 4.51 -1.89 0.35
N TRP A 197 3.21 -2.04 0.13
CA TRP A 197 2.19 -1.87 1.16
C TRP A 197 2.30 -2.95 2.26
N GLY A 198 2.59 -4.19 1.89
CA GLY A 198 2.83 -5.27 2.86
C GLY A 198 4.01 -4.96 3.79
N PHE A 199 5.13 -4.49 3.24
CA PHE A 199 6.27 -4.05 4.06
C PHE A 199 5.98 -2.76 4.82
N GLN A 200 5.21 -1.84 4.25
CA GLN A 200 4.72 -0.64 4.91
C GLN A 200 3.93 -1.01 6.18
N MET A 201 3.17 -2.10 6.22
CA MET A 201 2.46 -2.53 7.43
C MET A 201 3.39 -2.94 8.60
N PHE A 202 4.69 -3.19 8.34
CA PHE A 202 5.67 -3.55 9.37
C PHE A 202 6.72 -2.46 9.63
N LEU A 203 7.17 -1.76 8.58
CA LEU A 203 8.20 -0.72 8.62
C LEU A 203 7.69 0.53 7.88
N THR A 204 6.51 0.95 8.30
CA THR A 204 5.75 2.12 7.88
C THR A 204 6.58 3.29 7.34
N ASN A 205 7.49 3.87 8.10
CA ASN A 205 8.27 5.03 7.60
C ASN A 205 9.30 4.70 6.53
N THR A 206 9.90 3.51 6.58
CA THR A 206 11.02 3.13 5.72
C THR A 206 10.59 3.01 4.26
N PHE A 207 9.33 2.68 3.99
CA PHE A 207 8.85 2.42 2.62
C PHE A 207 8.04 3.57 2.02
N LEU A 208 7.51 4.50 2.83
CA LEU A 208 6.70 5.61 2.34
C LEU A 208 7.54 6.75 1.73
N ILE A 209 8.66 7.09 2.35
CA ILE A 209 9.58 8.11 1.82
C ILE A 209 10.13 7.72 0.43
N PRO A 210 10.67 6.49 0.23
CA PRO A 210 11.15 6.10 -1.10
C PRO A 210 10.01 6.02 -2.12
N TYR A 211 8.79 5.63 -1.72
CA TYR A 211 7.63 5.71 -2.60
C TYR A 211 7.40 7.15 -3.11
N MET A 212 7.42 8.12 -2.19
CA MET A 212 7.29 9.54 -2.51
C MET A 212 8.41 10.06 -3.40
N ALA A 213 9.63 9.55 -3.25
CA ALA A 213 10.75 9.91 -4.11
C ALA A 213 10.61 9.30 -5.52
N ILE A 214 10.19 8.04 -5.62
CA ILE A 214 10.05 7.31 -6.89
C ILE A 214 8.88 7.84 -7.72
N ARG A 215 7.75 8.22 -7.10
CA ARG A 215 6.60 8.79 -7.82
C ARG A 215 6.91 10.15 -8.47
N LEU A 216 8.01 10.81 -8.10
CA LEU A 216 8.49 12.03 -8.75
C LEU A 216 9.31 11.78 -10.03
N ASN A 217 9.70 10.53 -10.32
CA ASN A 217 10.44 10.18 -11.54
C ASN A 217 9.67 10.55 -12.82
N ASP A 218 10.39 10.72 -13.92
CA ASP A 218 9.76 10.90 -15.23
C ASP A 218 8.92 9.67 -15.59
N LYS A 219 7.81 9.91 -16.32
CA LYS A 219 6.99 8.82 -16.84
C LYS A 219 7.80 8.04 -17.87
N ASP A 220 7.77 6.71 -17.77
CA ASP A 220 8.37 5.87 -18.82
C ASP A 220 7.67 6.18 -20.16
N VAL A 221 8.45 6.28 -21.24
CA VAL A 221 7.96 6.58 -22.61
C VAL A 221 7.05 5.46 -23.15
N LYS A 222 7.07 4.29 -22.51
CA LYS A 222 6.16 3.18 -22.83
C LYS A 222 4.89 3.31 -21.99
N PRO A 223 3.69 3.27 -22.59
CA PRO A 223 2.46 3.19 -21.81
C PRO A 223 2.48 1.90 -21.00
N SER A 224 2.73 2.00 -19.70
CA SER A 224 2.55 0.89 -18.78
C SER A 224 1.05 0.68 -18.64
N ASN A 225 0.50 -0.32 -19.32
CA ASN A 225 -0.77 -0.92 -18.92
C ASN A 225 -0.52 -1.73 -17.63
N SER A 226 -0.22 -1.03 -16.53
CA SER A 226 -0.09 -1.63 -15.21
C SER A 226 -1.49 -2.11 -14.80
N LYS A 227 -1.75 -3.39 -15.04
CA LYS A 227 -2.96 -4.01 -14.49
C LYS A 227 -2.85 -3.91 -12.98
N LEU A 228 -3.89 -3.37 -12.35
CA LEU A 228 -4.00 -3.36 -10.91
C LEU A 228 -3.99 -4.81 -10.40
N SER A 229 -3.22 -5.09 -9.35
CA SER A 229 -3.24 -6.40 -8.70
C SER A 229 -4.63 -6.72 -8.14
N GLU A 230 -4.92 -7.98 -7.89
CA GLU A 230 -6.18 -8.41 -7.29
C GLU A 230 -6.40 -7.74 -5.93
N LEU A 231 -5.33 -7.61 -5.12
CA LEU A 231 -5.38 -6.92 -3.83
C LEU A 231 -5.70 -5.43 -4.02
N GLY A 232 -5.01 -4.76 -4.95
CA GLY A 232 -5.29 -3.37 -5.29
C GLY A 232 -6.72 -3.16 -5.78
N LEU A 233 -7.27 -4.09 -6.57
CA LEU A 233 -8.65 -4.03 -7.05
C LEU A 233 -9.66 -4.20 -5.90
N LEU A 234 -9.38 -5.11 -4.98
CA LEU A 234 -10.20 -5.32 -3.79
C LEU A 234 -10.18 -4.07 -2.88
N MET A 235 -9.00 -3.50 -2.64
CA MET A 235 -8.84 -2.33 -1.78
C MET A 235 -9.43 -1.05 -2.38
N THR A 236 -9.44 -0.93 -3.72
CA THR A 236 -10.02 0.24 -4.40
C THR A 236 -11.54 0.14 -4.52
N LYS A 237 -12.09 -1.04 -4.87
CA LYS A 237 -13.54 -1.28 -4.89
C LYS A 237 -14.14 -1.28 -3.48
N GLY A 238 -13.46 -1.92 -2.53
CA GLY A 238 -13.83 -1.94 -1.12
C GLY A 238 -13.33 -0.73 -0.33
N SER A 239 -12.89 0.35 -1.00
CA SER A 239 -12.22 1.49 -0.35
C SER A 239 -13.05 2.10 0.77
N SER A 240 -14.37 2.22 0.61
CA SER A 240 -15.28 2.68 1.67
C SER A 240 -15.22 1.79 2.91
N THR A 241 -15.26 0.47 2.74
CA THR A 241 -15.17 -0.50 3.84
C THR A 241 -13.80 -0.44 4.54
N VAL A 242 -12.72 -0.38 3.76
CA VAL A 242 -11.35 -0.23 4.28
C VAL A 242 -11.22 1.09 5.06
N GLY A 243 -11.82 2.16 4.54
CA GLY A 243 -11.92 3.47 5.17
C GLY A 243 -12.60 3.43 6.53
N ILE A 244 -13.76 2.78 6.60
CA ILE A 244 -14.52 2.62 7.85
C ILE A 244 -13.76 1.76 8.86
N ILE A 245 -13.24 0.60 8.44
CA ILE A 245 -12.49 -0.30 9.33
C ILE A 245 -11.25 0.41 9.87
N GLY A 246 -10.41 1.01 9.00
CA GLY A 246 -9.21 1.72 9.43
C GLY A 246 -9.53 2.92 10.33
N GLY A 247 -10.60 3.66 10.04
CA GLY A 247 -11.07 4.77 10.87
C GLY A 247 -11.56 4.31 12.25
N ILE A 248 -12.33 3.21 12.32
CA ILE A 248 -12.78 2.62 13.59
C ILE A 248 -11.58 2.12 14.39
N VAL A 249 -10.64 1.42 13.78
CA VAL A 249 -9.42 0.97 14.45
C VAL A 249 -8.67 2.17 15.05
N CYS A 250 -8.44 3.23 14.28
CA CYS A 250 -7.77 4.44 14.80
C CYS A 250 -8.54 5.07 15.97
N LEU A 251 -9.87 5.15 15.88
CA LEU A 251 -10.70 5.67 16.97
C LEU A 251 -10.59 4.79 18.22
N VAL A 252 -10.77 3.48 18.06
CA VAL A 252 -10.65 2.50 19.15
C VAL A 252 -9.25 2.56 19.77
N SER A 253 -8.19 2.73 18.99
CA SER A 253 -6.83 2.88 19.50
C SER A 253 -6.66 4.06 20.44
N VAL A 254 -7.23 5.22 20.09
CA VAL A 254 -7.21 6.40 20.96
C VAL A 254 -7.99 6.13 22.23
N LEU A 255 -9.20 5.56 22.12
CA LEU A 255 -10.01 5.21 23.29
C LEU A 255 -9.29 4.16 24.18
N TRP A 256 -8.62 3.20 23.57
CA TRP A 256 -7.88 2.14 24.27
C TRP A 256 -6.68 2.69 25.02
N ALA A 257 -5.96 3.67 24.46
CA ALA A 257 -4.87 4.32 25.18
C ALA A 257 -5.33 4.94 26.52
N PHE A 258 -6.53 5.53 26.55
CA PHE A 258 -7.08 6.20 27.74
C PHE A 258 -7.88 5.30 28.69
N TRP A 259 -8.63 4.34 28.16
CA TRP A 259 -9.57 3.51 28.93
C TRP A 259 -9.35 2.00 28.78
N GLY A 260 -8.40 1.58 27.97
CA GLY A 260 -8.08 0.17 27.76
C GLY A 260 -7.61 -0.51 29.05
N ARG A 261 -7.97 -1.79 29.16
CA ARG A 261 -7.65 -2.70 30.28
C ARG A 261 -8.02 -2.11 31.65
N PRO A 262 -9.31 -1.87 31.95
CA PRO A 262 -9.75 -1.42 33.27
C PRO A 262 -9.54 -2.48 34.36
N ASP A 263 -9.36 -3.75 33.96
CA ASP A 263 -9.21 -4.90 34.83
C ASP A 263 -7.84 -4.92 35.56
N ILE A 264 -6.89 -4.13 35.07
CA ILE A 264 -5.52 -4.03 35.58
C ILE A 264 -5.26 -2.55 35.91
N ASP A 265 -4.75 -2.28 37.11
CA ASP A 265 -4.53 -0.92 37.61
C ASP A 265 -3.32 -0.25 36.94
N PHE A 266 -3.49 0.18 35.70
CA PHE A 266 -2.50 0.97 34.93
C PHE A 266 -2.53 2.47 35.28
N GLY A 267 -3.16 2.85 36.39
CA GLY A 267 -3.26 4.24 36.81
C GLY A 267 -4.21 5.09 35.97
N GLY A 268 -4.26 6.37 36.32
CA GLY A 268 -5.13 7.37 35.69
C GLY A 268 -4.57 7.92 34.39
N ILE A 269 -5.26 8.92 33.83
CA ILE A 269 -4.86 9.58 32.57
C ILE A 269 -3.47 10.24 32.70
N ALA A 270 -3.13 10.75 33.87
CA ALA A 270 -1.82 11.37 34.12
C ALA A 270 -0.68 10.34 34.11
N ASP A 271 -0.87 9.19 34.75
CA ASP A 271 0.13 8.11 34.78
C ASP A 271 0.35 7.54 33.38
N ARG A 272 -0.73 7.36 32.62
CA ARG A 272 -0.69 6.93 31.22
C ARG A 272 0.05 7.92 30.32
N TRP A 273 -0.13 9.22 30.55
CA TRP A 273 0.61 10.27 29.83
C TRP A 273 2.09 10.28 30.21
N HIS A 274 2.42 10.10 31.49
CA HIS A 274 3.82 9.97 31.93
C HIS A 274 4.50 8.77 31.25
N PHE A 275 3.84 7.61 31.28
CA PHE A 275 4.29 6.41 30.58
C PHE A 275 4.49 6.68 29.09
N PHE A 276 3.59 7.40 28.42
CA PHE A 276 3.75 7.73 26.99
C PHE A 276 5.04 8.49 26.69
N VAL A 277 5.33 9.52 27.50
CA VAL A 277 6.53 10.37 27.34
C VAL A 277 7.80 9.55 27.60
N GLU A 278 7.80 8.75 28.65
CA GLU A 278 8.89 7.83 28.99
C GLU A 278 9.10 6.79 27.89
N TYR A 279 8.02 6.17 27.42
CA TYR A 279 8.04 5.17 26.35
C TYR A 279 8.66 5.70 25.06
N ILE A 280 8.30 6.92 24.62
CA ILE A 280 8.93 7.56 23.44
C ILE A 280 10.40 7.92 23.68
N GLY A 281 10.76 8.25 24.92
CA GLY A 281 12.11 8.66 25.29
C GLY A 281 13.09 7.50 25.52
N GLU A 282 12.57 6.31 25.84
CA GLU A 282 13.37 5.13 26.16
C GLU A 282 13.34 4.06 25.07
N GLU A 283 12.20 3.86 24.40
CA GLU A 283 12.04 2.79 23.43
C GLU A 283 12.11 3.29 21.98
N ARG A 284 13.01 2.65 21.20
CA ARG A 284 13.23 3.01 19.79
C ARG A 284 11.99 2.78 18.93
N LEU A 285 11.22 1.74 19.27
CA LEU A 285 9.99 1.38 18.57
C LEU A 285 8.95 2.51 18.70
N ALA A 286 8.73 2.99 19.92
CA ALA A 286 7.82 4.11 20.22
C ALA A 286 8.27 5.40 19.54
N TYR A 287 9.57 5.67 19.57
CA TYR A 287 10.17 6.81 18.90
C TYR A 287 9.96 6.74 17.37
N ALA A 288 10.08 5.57 16.75
CA ALA A 288 9.79 5.38 15.32
C ALA A 288 8.30 5.65 15.00
N PHE A 289 7.37 5.19 15.85
CA PHE A 289 5.95 5.50 15.68
C PHE A 289 5.64 6.99 15.75
N LEU A 290 6.36 7.76 16.57
CA LEU A 290 6.21 9.23 16.57
C LEU A 290 6.58 9.83 15.21
N TRP A 291 7.66 9.35 14.59
CA TRP A 291 8.01 9.76 13.24
C TRP A 291 6.98 9.31 12.20
N ASP A 292 6.30 8.16 12.40
CA ASP A 292 5.20 7.72 11.55
C ASP A 292 4.07 8.74 11.54
N ILE A 293 3.65 9.21 12.71
CA ILE A 293 2.60 10.24 12.85
C ILE A 293 3.01 11.51 12.09
N CYS A 294 4.25 11.97 12.27
CA CYS A 294 4.77 13.17 11.62
C CYS A 294 4.78 13.02 10.09
N LEU A 295 5.38 11.95 9.58
CA LEU A 295 5.50 11.71 8.15
C LEU A 295 4.14 11.48 7.50
N TYR A 296 3.25 10.74 8.16
CA TYR A 296 1.89 10.52 7.65
C TYR A 296 1.09 11.81 7.60
N SER A 297 1.25 12.69 8.59
CA SER A 297 0.60 14.01 8.61
C SER A 297 1.07 14.91 7.47
N ILE A 298 2.31 14.76 6.99
CA ILE A 298 2.85 15.51 5.85
C ILE A 298 2.44 14.87 4.52
N PHE A 299 2.56 13.55 4.42
CA PHE A 299 2.37 12.79 3.19
C PHE A 299 0.91 12.56 2.82
N GLN A 300 0.03 12.44 3.81
CA GLN A 300 -1.41 12.34 3.61
C GLN A 300 -1.97 13.51 2.77
N PRO A 301 -1.84 14.79 3.18
CA PRO A 301 -2.41 15.91 2.43
C PRO A 301 -1.77 16.07 1.05
N TRP A 302 -0.50 15.70 0.90
CA TRP A 302 0.20 15.73 -0.38
C TRP A 302 -0.40 14.70 -1.35
N LEU A 303 -0.47 13.42 -0.96
CA LEU A 303 -1.03 12.35 -1.80
C LEU A 303 -2.50 12.58 -2.12
N ILE A 304 -3.33 12.94 -1.14
CA ILE A 304 -4.75 13.25 -1.38
C ILE A 304 -4.88 14.44 -2.34
N GLY A 305 -4.04 15.46 -2.17
CA GLY A 305 -4.04 16.67 -2.99
C GLY A 305 -3.83 16.42 -4.48
N GLU A 306 -2.89 15.55 -4.82
CA GLU A 306 -2.59 15.20 -6.22
C GLU A 306 -3.62 14.22 -6.80
N ASN A 307 -4.32 13.48 -5.94
CA ASN A 307 -5.33 12.48 -6.33
C ASN A 307 -6.78 12.96 -6.18
N LEU A 308 -7.02 14.26 -5.99
CA LEU A 308 -8.37 14.83 -5.89
C LEU A 308 -9.23 14.54 -7.13
N GLN A 309 -8.64 14.26 -8.29
CA GLN A 309 -9.37 13.89 -9.50
C GLN A 309 -10.15 12.57 -9.40
N ASN A 310 -9.74 11.68 -8.48
CA ASN A 310 -10.39 10.38 -8.26
C ASN A 310 -11.61 10.48 -7.32
N VAL A 311 -11.88 11.67 -6.79
CA VAL A 311 -12.94 11.92 -5.81
C VAL A 311 -14.19 12.45 -6.52
N LYS A 312 -15.37 12.02 -6.04
CA LYS A 312 -16.67 12.53 -6.51
C LYS A 312 -16.71 14.06 -6.53
N LYS A 313 -17.12 14.65 -7.66
CA LYS A 313 -17.16 16.11 -7.89
C LYS A 313 -17.91 16.88 -6.80
N SER A 314 -18.96 16.30 -6.22
CA SER A 314 -19.77 16.91 -5.15
C SER A 314 -18.98 17.13 -3.85
N ASN A 315 -17.97 16.32 -3.57
CA ASN A 315 -17.29 16.27 -2.27
C ASN A 315 -15.85 16.85 -2.32
N LEU A 316 -15.44 17.37 -3.49
CA LEU A 316 -14.08 17.87 -3.73
C LEU A 316 -13.68 19.01 -2.80
N SER A 317 -14.59 19.97 -2.57
CA SER A 317 -14.33 21.13 -1.71
C SER A 317 -14.10 20.73 -0.26
N THR A 318 -14.89 19.76 0.23
CA THR A 318 -14.80 19.19 1.57
C THR A 318 -13.48 18.43 1.73
N ILE A 319 -13.12 17.54 0.80
CA ILE A 319 -11.91 16.72 0.90
C ILE A 319 -10.64 17.55 0.78
N ARG A 320 -10.66 18.62 -0.03
CA ARG A 320 -9.53 19.57 -0.10
C ARG A 320 -9.23 20.22 1.25
N LYS A 321 -10.23 20.41 2.12
CA LYS A 321 -10.04 20.91 3.49
C LYS A 321 -9.66 19.79 4.44
N LEU A 322 -10.37 18.66 4.39
CA LEU A 322 -10.18 17.52 5.29
C LEU A 322 -8.84 16.81 5.11
N ARG A 323 -8.19 16.92 3.94
CA ARG A 323 -6.90 16.24 3.67
C ARG A 323 -5.80 16.54 4.70
N PHE A 324 -5.85 17.70 5.35
CA PHE A 324 -4.88 18.15 6.35
C PHE A 324 -5.17 17.63 7.76
N ILE A 325 -6.34 17.02 7.99
CA ILE A 325 -6.70 16.45 9.29
C ILE A 325 -6.20 15.00 9.32
N PRO A 326 -5.24 14.65 10.19
CA PRO A 326 -4.75 13.28 10.38
C PRO A 326 -5.88 12.25 10.44
N VAL A 327 -5.74 11.14 9.71
CA VAL A 327 -6.70 10.02 9.64
C VAL A 327 -8.04 10.40 8.98
N VAL A 328 -8.72 11.43 9.47
CA VAL A 328 -10.03 11.90 8.99
C VAL A 328 -10.00 12.24 7.50
N GLY A 329 -8.92 12.87 7.03
CA GLY A 329 -8.73 13.16 5.61
C GLY A 329 -8.72 11.92 4.73
N LEU A 330 -8.07 10.83 5.19
CA LEU A 330 -8.05 9.55 4.48
C LEU A 330 -9.38 8.83 4.53
N VAL A 331 -10.03 8.80 5.70
CA VAL A 331 -11.36 8.21 5.84
C VAL A 331 -12.34 8.93 4.90
N ALA A 332 -12.34 10.26 4.87
CA ALA A 332 -13.18 11.02 3.96
C ALA A 332 -12.83 10.77 2.48
N TYR A 333 -11.53 10.70 2.13
CA TYR A 333 -11.08 10.37 0.78
C TYR A 333 -11.58 8.99 0.34
N THR A 334 -11.40 7.98 1.18
CA THR A 334 -11.78 6.58 0.88
C THR A 334 -13.29 6.39 0.74
N LEU A 335 -14.10 7.08 1.55
CA LEU A 335 -15.56 7.08 1.43
C LEU A 335 -16.07 7.78 0.16
N CYS A 336 -15.30 8.72 -0.38
CA CYS A 336 -15.71 9.57 -1.50
C CYS A 336 -14.97 9.28 -2.81
N LEU A 337 -14.17 8.21 -2.85
CA LEU A 337 -13.61 7.69 -4.09
C LEU A 337 -14.74 7.44 -5.10
N GLU A 338 -14.54 7.89 -6.33
CA GLU A 338 -15.46 7.58 -7.42
C GLU A 338 -15.28 6.11 -7.77
N GLU A 339 -16.22 5.29 -7.29
CA GLU A 339 -16.34 3.91 -7.72
C GLU A 339 -16.62 3.94 -9.22
N GLU A 340 -15.83 3.20 -10.02
CA GLU A 340 -16.03 3.14 -11.47
C GLU A 340 -17.50 2.78 -11.73
N ARG A 341 -18.26 3.75 -12.26
CA ARG A 341 -19.59 3.50 -12.78
C ARG A 341 -19.44 2.40 -13.82
N ASN A 342 -19.92 1.21 -13.50
CA ASN A 342 -20.26 0.23 -14.51
C ASN A 342 -21.10 0.97 -15.55
N VAL A 343 -20.53 1.18 -16.74
CA VAL A 343 -21.29 1.58 -17.92
C VAL A 343 -22.13 0.36 -18.29
N SER A 344 -23.16 0.11 -17.50
CA SER A 344 -24.26 -0.77 -17.86
C SER A 344 -25.21 0.09 -18.67
N GLN A 345 -25.14 -0.18 -19.97
CA GLN A 345 -25.92 0.38 -21.07
C GLN A 345 -27.39 0.59 -20.69
N THR A 346 -27.86 1.82 -20.86
CA THR A 346 -29.26 2.12 -21.24
C THR A 346 -29.54 1.65 -22.65
#